data_AF-A0A562DI50-F1
#
_entry.id   AF-A0A562DI50-F1
#
_cell.length_a   1.000
_cell.length_b   1.000
_cell.length_c   1.000
_cell.angle_alpha   90.00
_cell.angle_beta   90.00
_cell.angle_gamma   90.00
#
_symmetry.space_group_name_H-M   'P 1'
#
loop_
_entity.id
_entity.type
_entity.pdbx_description
1 polymer ?
#
loop_
_entity_poly.entity_id
_entity_poly.type
_entity_poly.pdbx_seq_one_letter_code
_entity_poly.pdbx_strand_id
1 'polypeptide(L)'
;MSRATSRIRLVLCCLLATACSGPEARAPLPDAAPAPPTATATTVTSPTVFGMPPDFAAWQQSPATTASDTAIDVPGVRLGRFEGLDAVLVETPHASAAIALFGGQVLSYVPRGGQDVFWLSPLRAELPTPIRGGTPVCWPFFGRQGQGNDVPSHGFVRTLPWRLVAARAADDGITVVLEPPALQGLDLRLRTEVHVGRHLRQALLTTNAGSAPVVFTEALHNYFRVADVEQVRVEGLDGRTYLDKNDGYRAHAQHGDWILADPRDPGRSDRTYPAAGGRYRLVDPGLGRAIELQVEGGRSAVVWNPGAQAAAKMADVGPHWRQFLCVEAANAGPDLVALAPGQAHALVQTIAVQPL
;
A
#
# COMPACT_ATOMS: atom_id res chain seq x y z
N MET A 1 32.38 -24.36 39.63
CA MET A 1 31.82 -23.07 40.07
C MET A 1 31.02 -22.47 38.93
N SER A 2 29.72 -22.27 39.18
CA SER A 2 28.67 -21.54 38.43
C SER A 2 28.66 -21.53 36.89
N ARG A 3 27.66 -22.20 36.30
CA ARG A 3 27.01 -21.82 35.03
C ARG A 3 25.51 -21.72 35.31
N ALA A 4 24.93 -20.55 35.15
CA ALA A 4 23.48 -20.34 35.17
C ALA A 4 22.98 -20.20 33.73
N THR A 5 22.00 -21.02 33.36
CA THR A 5 21.21 -20.92 32.12
C THR A 5 19.79 -20.54 32.52
N SER A 6 19.28 -19.45 31.96
CA SER A 6 17.89 -19.00 32.14
C SER A 6 17.04 -19.56 31.00
N ARG A 7 15.95 -20.25 31.34
CA ARG A 7 14.94 -20.75 30.40
C ARG A 7 13.63 -19.99 30.57
N ILE A 8 13.06 -19.69 29.40
CA ILE A 8 11.81 -19.01 29.06
C ILE A 8 10.59 -19.70 29.68
N ARG A 9 9.62 -18.92 30.18
CA ARG A 9 8.29 -19.36 30.64
C ARG A 9 7.26 -19.21 29.52
N LEU A 10 6.63 -20.32 29.17
CA LEU A 10 5.38 -20.42 28.42
C LEU A 10 4.27 -20.68 29.46
N VAL A 11 3.16 -19.94 29.44
CA VAL A 11 1.99 -20.21 30.30
C VAL A 11 0.78 -20.45 29.41
N LEU A 12 0.34 -21.71 29.39
CA LEU A 12 -0.92 -22.20 28.85
C LEU A 12 -1.85 -22.42 30.05
N CYS A 13 -3.07 -21.87 30.03
CA CYS A 13 -4.04 -22.02 31.11
C CYS A 13 -5.28 -22.76 30.58
N CYS A 14 -5.56 -23.93 31.14
CA CYS A 14 -6.83 -24.65 31.04
C CYS A 14 -7.05 -25.37 32.38
N LEU A 15 -8.22 -25.16 33.00
CA LEU A 15 -8.68 -25.95 34.14
C LEU A 15 -10.21 -26.08 34.04
N LEU A 16 -10.64 -27.33 33.90
CA LEU A 16 -12.00 -27.84 34.11
C LEU A 16 -12.05 -28.48 35.51
N ALA A 17 -13.14 -28.27 36.25
CA ALA A 17 -13.55 -29.15 37.34
C ALA A 17 -15.08 -29.10 37.52
N THR A 18 -15.65 -30.28 37.81
CA THR A 18 -17.06 -30.67 37.75
C THR A 18 -17.80 -30.58 39.10
N ALA A 19 -19.12 -30.66 39.02
CA ALA A 19 -20.18 -30.29 39.97
C ALA A 19 -20.38 -31.12 41.26
N CYS A 20 -21.08 -30.50 42.24
CA CYS A 20 -22.10 -31.10 43.13
C CYS A 20 -23.11 -30.04 43.63
N SER A 21 -24.35 -30.48 43.88
CA SER A 21 -25.60 -29.69 43.91
C SER A 21 -26.10 -29.25 45.31
N GLY A 22 -26.83 -28.12 45.38
CA GLY A 22 -27.69 -27.71 46.50
C GLY A 22 -28.31 -26.31 46.26
N PRO A 23 -29.57 -26.01 46.63
CA PRO A 23 -30.26 -24.79 46.21
C PRO A 23 -30.13 -23.68 47.26
N GLU A 24 -29.29 -22.67 46.99
CA GLU A 24 -29.25 -21.43 47.78
C GLU A 24 -29.60 -20.22 46.90
N ALA A 25 -30.41 -19.34 47.48
CA ALA A 25 -30.99 -18.16 46.84
C ALA A 25 -29.90 -17.22 46.29
N ARG A 26 -29.99 -16.91 44.99
CA ARG A 26 -29.12 -15.95 44.31
C ARG A 26 -29.35 -14.53 44.84
N ALA A 27 -28.34 -13.97 45.50
CA ALA A 27 -28.22 -12.53 45.69
C ALA A 27 -27.98 -11.83 44.33
N PRO A 28 -28.53 -10.63 44.09
CA PRO A 28 -28.34 -9.90 42.84
C PRO A 28 -26.89 -9.41 42.73
N LEU A 29 -26.31 -9.57 41.53
CA LEU A 29 -25.01 -9.02 41.16
C LEU A 29 -25.06 -7.48 41.16
N PRO A 30 -23.99 -6.77 41.58
CA PRO A 30 -23.95 -5.32 41.52
C PRO A 30 -23.89 -4.83 40.07
N ASP A 31 -24.54 -3.69 39.81
CA ASP A 31 -24.63 -3.04 38.50
C ASP A 31 -23.27 -2.88 37.82
N ALA A 32 -23.23 -3.22 36.53
CA ALA A 32 -22.07 -3.01 35.68
C ALA A 32 -21.77 -1.51 35.57
N ALA A 33 -20.50 -1.14 35.77
CA ALA A 33 -20.02 0.21 35.59
C ALA A 33 -20.34 0.71 34.16
N PRO A 34 -20.71 2.01 33.99
CA PRO A 34 -21.05 2.54 32.68
C PRO A 34 -19.87 2.45 31.73
N ALA A 35 -20.14 2.05 30.49
CA ALA A 35 -19.16 2.03 29.41
C ALA A 35 -18.54 3.44 29.24
N PRO A 36 -17.23 3.54 28.94
CA PRO A 36 -16.61 4.83 28.68
C PRO A 36 -17.29 5.51 27.49
N PRO A 37 -17.38 6.85 27.49
CA PRO A 37 -18.03 7.58 26.39
C PRO A 37 -17.33 7.26 25.07
N THR A 38 -18.12 6.83 24.09
CA THR A 38 -17.70 6.71 22.70
C THR A 38 -17.13 8.05 22.27
N ALA A 39 -15.84 8.09 21.91
CA ALA A 39 -15.21 9.28 21.38
C ALA A 39 -16.05 9.79 20.21
N THR A 40 -16.64 10.97 20.37
CA THR A 40 -17.25 11.72 19.28
C THR A 40 -16.16 11.91 18.23
N ALA A 41 -16.36 11.33 17.04
CA ALA A 41 -15.50 11.55 15.90
C ALA A 41 -15.57 13.05 15.57
N THR A 42 -14.58 13.81 16.03
CA THR A 42 -14.29 15.12 15.47
C THR A 42 -14.07 14.89 13.99
N THR A 43 -14.99 15.36 13.15
CA THR A 43 -14.82 15.36 11.70
C THR A 43 -13.60 16.20 11.40
N VAL A 44 -12.47 15.54 11.21
CA VAL A 44 -11.24 16.18 10.74
C VAL A 44 -11.50 16.56 9.29
N THR A 45 -11.67 17.86 9.02
CA THR A 45 -12.10 18.32 7.69
C THR A 45 -10.97 18.75 6.76
N SER A 46 -9.76 18.97 7.28
CA SER A 46 -8.65 19.51 6.48
C SER A 46 -7.35 18.72 6.67
N PRO A 47 -6.67 18.33 5.58
CA PRO A 47 -5.34 17.72 5.67
C PRO A 47 -4.31 18.72 6.20
N THR A 48 -3.27 18.21 6.87
CA THR A 48 -2.07 18.96 7.21
C THR A 48 -1.41 19.46 5.91
N VAL A 49 -1.02 20.74 5.90
CA VAL A 49 -0.21 21.30 4.82
C VAL A 49 1.25 20.99 5.12
N PHE A 50 1.88 20.20 4.27
CA PHE A 50 3.27 19.79 4.40
C PHE A 50 4.16 20.76 3.61
N GLY A 51 5.20 21.29 4.25
CA GLY A 51 6.26 22.02 3.57
C GLY A 51 7.28 21.06 2.96
N MET A 52 8.02 21.52 1.95
CA MET A 52 9.17 20.80 1.43
C MET A 52 10.24 20.63 2.53
N PRO A 53 10.66 19.40 2.88
CA PRO A 53 11.75 19.20 3.82
C PRO A 53 13.06 19.82 3.31
N PRO A 54 13.82 20.57 4.14
CA PRO A 54 15.04 21.26 3.70
C PRO A 54 16.10 20.33 3.09
N ASP A 55 16.16 19.09 3.56
CA ASP A 55 17.11 18.06 3.13
C ASP A 55 16.59 17.18 1.98
N PHE A 56 15.37 17.41 1.48
CA PHE A 56 14.74 16.60 0.43
C PHE A 56 15.60 16.49 -0.83
N ALA A 57 16.11 17.62 -1.34
CA ALA A 57 16.89 17.64 -2.57
C ALA A 57 18.22 16.88 -2.42
N ALA A 58 18.85 16.96 -1.24
CA ALA A 58 20.07 16.22 -0.94
C ALA A 58 19.80 14.70 -0.93
N TRP A 59 18.70 14.27 -0.32
CA TRP A 59 18.29 12.86 -0.33
C TRP A 59 17.91 12.36 -1.72
N GLN A 60 17.17 13.14 -2.50
CA GLN A 60 16.75 12.74 -3.86
C GLN A 60 17.95 12.49 -4.79
N GLN A 61 19.07 13.17 -4.58
CA GLN A 61 20.31 13.00 -5.33
C GLN A 61 21.22 11.90 -4.75
N SER A 62 20.92 11.41 -3.55
CA SER A 62 21.73 10.42 -2.87
C SER A 62 21.52 9.02 -3.48
N PRO A 63 22.58 8.22 -3.62
CA PRO A 63 22.43 6.85 -4.10
C PRO A 63 21.63 6.02 -3.09
N ALA A 64 20.88 5.05 -3.60
CA ALA A 64 20.33 3.99 -2.77
C ALA A 64 21.48 3.26 -2.06
N THR A 65 21.45 3.25 -0.73
CA THR A 65 22.52 2.60 0.02
C THR A 65 22.28 1.08 0.03
N THR A 66 23.17 0.33 -0.63
CA THR A 66 23.17 -1.14 -0.59
C THR A 66 23.77 -1.70 0.71
N ALA A 67 24.37 -0.86 1.55
CA ALA A 67 24.82 -1.24 2.88
C ALA A 67 23.63 -1.23 3.86
N SER A 68 23.21 -2.42 4.29
CA SER A 68 22.42 -2.55 5.50
C SER A 68 23.34 -2.40 6.71
N ASP A 69 22.94 -1.64 7.73
CA ASP A 69 23.69 -1.50 8.98
C ASP A 69 23.69 -2.82 9.79
N THR A 70 22.90 -3.80 9.35
CA THR A 70 22.81 -5.15 9.93
C THR A 70 23.08 -6.19 8.84
N ALA A 71 23.84 -7.24 9.16
CA ALA A 71 23.99 -8.36 8.24
C ALA A 71 22.63 -9.05 8.02
N ILE A 72 22.08 -8.92 6.81
CA ILE A 72 20.85 -9.61 6.41
C ILE A 72 21.25 -10.92 5.76
N ASP A 73 21.09 -12.00 6.52
CA ASP A 73 21.40 -13.37 6.11
C ASP A 73 20.12 -14.22 6.16
N VAL A 74 19.20 -13.91 5.25
CA VAL A 74 17.95 -14.69 5.07
C VAL A 74 18.03 -15.37 3.71
N PRO A 75 18.07 -16.71 3.64
CA PRO A 75 18.02 -17.43 2.37
C PRO A 75 16.85 -16.99 1.50
N GLY A 76 17.12 -16.69 0.24
CA GLY A 76 16.13 -16.15 -0.69
C GLY A 76 16.03 -14.63 -0.71
N VAL A 77 16.75 -13.90 0.17
CA VAL A 77 16.87 -12.44 0.10
C VAL A 77 18.27 -12.06 -0.34
N ARG A 78 18.37 -11.21 -1.36
CA ARG A 78 19.63 -10.59 -1.77
C ARG A 78 19.44 -9.19 -2.29
N LEU A 79 20.47 -8.37 -2.16
CA LEU A 79 20.56 -7.13 -2.92
C LEU A 79 21.09 -7.43 -4.32
N GLY A 80 20.54 -6.74 -5.32
CA GLY A 80 20.93 -6.90 -6.71
C GLY A 80 20.32 -5.82 -7.58
N ARG A 81 20.23 -6.09 -8.89
CA ARG A 81 19.56 -5.19 -9.84
C ARG A 81 18.38 -5.89 -10.50
N PHE A 82 17.30 -5.15 -10.68
CA PHE A 82 16.12 -5.56 -11.47
C PHE A 82 15.82 -4.45 -12.47
N GLU A 83 15.80 -4.76 -13.77
CA GLU A 83 15.58 -3.76 -14.83
C GLU A 83 16.48 -2.52 -14.67
N GLY A 84 17.75 -2.74 -14.32
CA GLY A 84 18.74 -1.69 -14.11
C GLY A 84 18.60 -0.89 -12.81
N LEU A 85 17.65 -1.21 -11.94
CA LEU A 85 17.44 -0.52 -10.65
C LEU A 85 17.99 -1.36 -9.49
N ASP A 86 18.67 -0.73 -8.54
CA ASP A 86 19.10 -1.39 -7.30
C ASP A 86 17.86 -1.81 -6.50
N ALA A 87 17.82 -3.09 -6.13
CA ALA A 87 16.63 -3.72 -5.58
C ALA A 87 16.97 -4.81 -4.55
N VAL A 88 16.04 -5.01 -3.62
CA VAL A 88 15.91 -6.21 -2.82
C VAL A 88 15.19 -7.25 -3.67
N LEU A 89 15.86 -8.37 -3.93
CA LEU A 89 15.34 -9.50 -4.69
C LEU A 89 14.98 -10.59 -3.69
N VAL A 90 13.71 -11.01 -3.75
CA VAL A 90 13.15 -12.01 -2.85
C VAL A 90 12.70 -13.21 -3.67
N GLU A 91 13.20 -14.39 -3.32
CA GLU A 91 12.86 -15.67 -3.93
C GLU A 91 12.36 -16.61 -2.83
N THR A 92 11.18 -17.19 -3.05
CA THR A 92 10.56 -18.17 -2.16
C THR A 92 10.10 -19.39 -2.98
N PRO A 93 9.71 -20.50 -2.34
CA PRO A 93 9.07 -21.61 -3.06
C PRO A 93 7.78 -21.22 -3.79
N HIS A 94 7.14 -20.11 -3.39
CA HIS A 94 5.82 -19.69 -3.86
C HIS A 94 5.84 -18.55 -4.86
N ALA A 95 6.88 -17.72 -4.87
CA ALA A 95 6.97 -16.55 -5.74
C ALA A 95 8.37 -15.95 -5.76
N SER A 96 8.62 -15.09 -6.75
CA SER A 96 9.71 -14.11 -6.74
C SER A 96 9.18 -12.69 -6.73
N ALA A 97 9.94 -11.75 -6.18
CA ALA A 97 9.62 -10.33 -6.19
C ALA A 97 10.88 -9.45 -6.26
N ALA A 98 10.73 -8.25 -6.78
CA ALA A 98 11.76 -7.21 -6.77
C ALA A 98 11.21 -5.94 -6.14
N ILE A 99 11.92 -5.41 -5.14
CA ILE A 99 11.57 -4.17 -4.44
C ILE A 99 12.71 -3.17 -4.64
N ALA A 100 12.48 -2.10 -5.39
CA ALA A 100 13.46 -1.05 -5.61
C ALA A 100 13.85 -0.40 -4.29
N LEU A 101 15.17 -0.17 -4.10
CA LEU A 101 15.63 0.69 -3.03
C LEU A 101 15.25 2.15 -3.31
N PHE A 102 15.14 2.56 -4.57
CA PHE A 102 14.57 3.86 -4.90
C PHE A 102 13.04 3.83 -4.70
N GLY A 103 12.55 4.66 -3.78
CA GLY A 103 11.13 4.79 -3.46
C GLY A 103 10.53 3.65 -2.64
N GLY A 104 11.31 2.63 -2.25
CA GLY A 104 10.80 1.45 -1.53
C GLY A 104 9.73 0.69 -2.32
N GLN A 105 9.80 0.77 -3.64
CA GLN A 105 8.71 0.45 -4.55
C GLN A 105 8.75 -1.02 -4.97
N VAL A 106 7.67 -1.78 -4.78
CA VAL A 106 7.59 -3.13 -5.37
C VAL A 106 7.46 -2.98 -6.88
N LEU A 107 8.42 -3.52 -7.62
CA LEU A 107 8.48 -3.45 -9.08
C LEU A 107 7.84 -4.66 -9.74
N SER A 108 7.98 -5.83 -9.12
CA SER A 108 7.61 -7.12 -9.69
C SER A 108 7.15 -8.07 -8.59
N TYR A 109 6.15 -8.89 -8.90
CA TYR A 109 5.72 -10.04 -8.09
C TYR A 109 5.22 -11.12 -9.03
N VAL A 110 5.93 -12.25 -9.05
CA VAL A 110 5.65 -13.39 -9.93
C VAL A 110 5.32 -14.60 -9.05
N PRO A 111 4.04 -14.97 -8.90
CA PRO A 111 3.67 -16.26 -8.32
C PRO A 111 4.33 -17.42 -9.08
N ARG A 112 4.68 -18.49 -8.37
CA ARG A 112 5.38 -19.64 -8.95
C ARG A 112 4.58 -20.22 -10.11
N GLY A 113 5.21 -20.27 -11.29
CA GLY A 113 4.57 -20.78 -12.52
C GLY A 113 3.60 -19.82 -13.18
N GLY A 114 3.43 -18.61 -12.63
CA GLY A 114 2.60 -17.55 -13.20
C GLY A 114 3.40 -16.53 -14.01
N GLN A 115 2.74 -15.41 -14.29
CA GLN A 115 3.31 -14.22 -14.92
C GLN A 115 3.39 -13.08 -13.92
N ASP A 116 4.21 -12.06 -14.20
CA ASP A 116 4.29 -10.87 -13.36
C ASP A 116 2.91 -10.22 -13.19
N VAL A 117 2.63 -9.84 -11.95
CA VAL A 117 1.40 -9.17 -11.53
C VAL A 117 1.47 -7.69 -11.85
N PHE A 118 2.66 -7.09 -11.76
CA PHE A 118 2.83 -5.66 -11.99
C PHE A 118 3.33 -5.36 -13.39
N TRP A 119 2.87 -4.23 -13.90
CA TRP A 119 3.41 -3.64 -15.11
C TRP A 119 4.51 -2.65 -14.72
N LEU A 120 5.64 -2.73 -15.41
CA LEU A 120 6.72 -1.76 -15.34
C LEU A 120 6.92 -1.17 -16.73
N SER A 121 7.03 0.16 -16.81
CA SER A 121 7.19 0.80 -18.11
C SER A 121 8.52 0.43 -18.76
N PRO A 122 8.51 -0.04 -20.02
CA PRO A 122 9.74 -0.22 -20.80
C PRO A 122 10.35 1.14 -21.21
N LEU A 123 9.59 2.23 -21.10
CA LEU A 123 10.01 3.60 -21.40
C LEU A 123 10.34 4.41 -20.14
N ARG A 124 10.51 3.76 -18.98
CA ARG A 124 10.79 4.45 -17.72
C ARG A 124 11.93 5.47 -17.89
N ALA A 125 11.74 6.65 -17.32
CA ALA A 125 12.79 7.66 -17.27
C ALA A 125 13.89 7.24 -16.28
N GLU A 126 15.07 7.85 -16.44
CA GLU A 126 16.17 7.70 -15.49
C GLU A 126 15.82 8.32 -14.13
N LEU A 127 16.44 7.77 -13.09
CA LEU A 127 16.37 8.33 -11.74
C LEU A 127 16.97 9.75 -11.74
N PRO A 128 16.46 10.69 -10.93
CA PRO A 128 15.51 10.49 -9.83
C PRO A 128 14.03 10.73 -10.21
N THR A 129 13.66 10.55 -11.47
CA THR A 129 12.24 10.59 -11.88
C THR A 129 11.47 9.43 -11.20
N PRO A 130 10.22 9.63 -10.73
CA PRO A 130 9.43 8.53 -10.17
C PRO A 130 9.35 7.34 -11.12
N ILE A 131 9.57 6.12 -10.59
CA ILE A 131 9.51 4.90 -11.40
C ILE A 131 8.08 4.66 -11.87
N ARG A 132 7.90 4.57 -13.19
CA ARG A 132 6.59 4.32 -13.83
C ARG A 132 6.27 2.83 -13.86
N GLY A 133 5.37 2.39 -12.97
CA GLY A 133 4.93 0.99 -12.86
C GLY A 133 5.09 0.43 -11.45
N GLY A 134 4.85 -0.86 -11.23
CA GLY A 134 4.96 -1.46 -9.89
C GLY A 134 3.94 -0.87 -8.90
N THR A 135 4.38 -0.57 -7.68
CA THR A 135 3.54 -0.01 -6.59
C THR A 135 4.15 1.26 -5.98
N PRO A 136 4.17 2.41 -6.69
CA PRO A 136 4.69 3.64 -6.12
C PRO A 136 4.01 4.01 -4.80
N VAL A 137 4.82 4.42 -3.82
CA VAL A 137 4.36 4.84 -2.49
C VAL A 137 4.02 6.33 -2.52
N CYS A 138 2.73 6.67 -2.45
CA CYS A 138 2.26 8.04 -2.38
C CYS A 138 2.12 8.47 -0.92
N TRP A 139 3.01 9.31 -0.41
CA TRP A 139 3.01 9.67 1.02
C TRP A 139 3.84 10.94 1.34
N PRO A 140 3.38 11.84 2.24
CA PRO A 140 2.19 11.76 3.10
C PRO A 140 0.96 12.43 2.46
N PHE A 141 0.90 12.52 1.14
CA PHE A 141 -0.32 12.97 0.47
C PHE A 141 -0.46 12.35 -0.92
N PHE A 142 -1.71 12.10 -1.32
CA PHE A 142 -2.08 11.63 -2.64
C PHE A 142 -2.26 12.82 -3.61
N GLY A 143 -1.69 12.72 -4.81
CA GLY A 143 -1.67 13.83 -5.77
C GLY A 143 -1.05 15.07 -5.13
N ARG A 144 -1.77 16.20 -5.15
CA ARG A 144 -1.43 17.40 -4.38
C ARG A 144 -2.54 17.78 -3.39
N GLN A 145 -3.23 16.78 -2.85
CA GLN A 145 -4.42 17.03 -2.05
C GLN A 145 -4.12 17.89 -0.81
N GLY A 146 -4.74 19.07 -0.77
CA GLY A 146 -4.53 20.05 0.31
C GLY A 146 -3.15 20.69 0.32
N GLN A 147 -2.36 20.57 -0.75
CA GLN A 147 -1.00 21.07 -0.83
C GLN A 147 -0.84 22.15 -1.92
N GLY A 148 0.21 22.96 -1.79
CA GLY A 148 0.63 23.92 -2.80
C GLY A 148 1.42 23.30 -3.96
N ASN A 149 1.78 24.15 -4.93
CA ASN A 149 2.62 23.75 -6.07
C ASN A 149 4.12 23.66 -5.74
N ASP A 150 4.50 24.06 -4.54
CA ASP A 150 5.86 24.04 -3.98
C ASP A 150 6.31 22.65 -3.53
N VAL A 151 5.39 21.70 -3.37
CA VAL A 151 5.69 20.28 -3.09
C VAL A 151 5.40 19.39 -4.30
N PRO A 152 6.11 18.25 -4.50
CA PRO A 152 5.86 17.34 -5.62
C PRO A 152 4.46 16.70 -5.56
N SER A 153 4.00 16.11 -6.65
CA SER A 153 2.79 15.26 -6.61
C SER A 153 3.11 13.89 -6.01
N HIS A 154 2.16 13.37 -5.22
CA HIS A 154 2.19 12.10 -4.49
C HIS A 154 3.22 12.04 -3.37
N GLY A 155 3.47 13.17 -2.72
CA GLY A 155 4.36 13.23 -1.57
C GLY A 155 5.83 13.09 -1.93
N PHE A 156 6.63 12.77 -0.91
CA PHE A 156 8.08 12.91 -0.97
C PHE A 156 8.79 11.58 -1.26
N VAL A 157 8.25 10.47 -0.78
CA VAL A 157 9.08 9.28 -0.51
C VAL A 157 9.38 8.41 -1.72
N ARG A 158 8.57 8.45 -2.79
CA ARG A 158 8.77 7.62 -4.00
C ARG A 158 9.99 8.00 -4.84
N THR A 159 10.66 9.10 -4.50
CA THR A 159 11.88 9.55 -5.18
C THR A 159 13.10 9.61 -4.26
N LEU A 160 13.04 8.91 -3.12
CA LEU A 160 14.13 8.89 -2.13
C LEU A 160 14.82 7.52 -2.11
N PRO A 161 16.09 7.45 -1.64
CA PRO A 161 16.80 6.19 -1.43
C PRO A 161 16.35 5.53 -0.12
N TRP A 162 15.56 4.47 -0.20
CA TRP A 162 15.18 3.65 0.95
C TRP A 162 16.28 2.64 1.29
N ARG A 163 16.26 2.16 2.53
CA ARG A 163 17.21 1.16 3.04
C ARG A 163 16.45 -0.09 3.46
N LEU A 164 17.02 -1.26 3.18
CA LEU A 164 16.56 -2.53 3.73
C LEU A 164 17.05 -2.64 5.18
N VAL A 165 16.11 -2.63 6.13
CA VAL A 165 16.41 -2.60 7.57
C VAL A 165 16.18 -3.93 8.27
N ALA A 166 15.35 -4.81 7.69
CA ALA A 166 15.14 -6.15 8.22
C ALA A 166 14.68 -7.11 7.12
N ALA A 167 14.97 -8.40 7.31
CA ALA A 167 14.33 -9.49 6.60
C ALA A 167 14.06 -10.65 7.57
N ARG A 168 12.97 -11.38 7.35
CA ARG A 168 12.60 -12.56 8.14
C ARG A 168 11.95 -13.61 7.25
N ALA A 169 12.36 -14.86 7.41
CA ALA A 169 11.61 -15.99 6.87
C ALA A 169 10.34 -16.23 7.70
N ALA A 170 9.29 -16.71 7.03
CA ALA A 170 8.07 -17.22 7.61
C ALA A 170 7.70 -18.54 6.91
N ASP A 171 6.77 -19.30 7.47
CA ASP A 171 6.41 -20.63 6.95
C ASP A 171 5.89 -20.58 5.50
N ASP A 172 5.25 -19.49 5.09
CA ASP A 172 4.62 -19.31 3.79
C ASP A 172 5.33 -18.29 2.88
N GLY A 173 6.50 -17.77 3.28
CA GLY A 173 7.20 -16.76 2.51
C GLY A 173 8.32 -16.03 3.24
N ILE A 174 8.67 -14.86 2.74
CA ILE A 174 9.71 -13.99 3.31
C ILE A 174 9.14 -12.59 3.45
N THR A 175 9.37 -11.95 4.60
CA THR A 175 9.07 -10.53 4.80
C THR A 175 10.35 -9.71 4.82
N VAL A 176 10.38 -8.64 4.03
CA VAL A 176 11.42 -7.60 4.04
C VAL A 176 10.84 -6.28 4.54
N VAL A 177 11.65 -5.48 5.21
CA VAL A 177 11.25 -4.18 5.75
C VAL A 177 12.18 -3.10 5.21
N LEU A 178 11.61 -2.08 4.59
CA LEU A 178 12.37 -0.94 4.08
C LEU A 178 11.88 0.38 4.71
N GLU A 179 12.80 1.32 4.87
CA GLU A 179 12.51 2.65 5.42
C GLU A 179 13.13 3.75 4.52
N PRO A 180 12.43 4.87 4.26
CA PRO A 180 13.03 6.07 3.67
C PRO A 180 13.94 6.77 4.69
N PRO A 181 14.79 7.72 4.26
CA PRO A 181 15.47 8.59 5.19
C PRO A 181 14.45 9.41 6.01
N ALA A 182 14.79 9.70 7.27
CA ALA A 182 14.03 10.67 8.06
C ALA A 182 14.27 12.07 7.46
N LEU A 183 13.18 12.74 7.08
CA LEU A 183 13.23 14.07 6.48
C LEU A 183 13.16 15.16 7.57
N GLN A 184 14.00 16.18 7.44
CA GLN A 184 14.04 17.27 8.41
C GLN A 184 12.71 18.04 8.43
N GLY A 185 12.15 18.24 9.63
CA GLY A 185 10.88 18.95 9.81
C GLY A 185 9.63 18.13 9.49
N LEU A 186 9.77 16.85 9.15
CA LEU A 186 8.66 15.92 9.03
C LEU A 186 8.65 14.94 10.22
N ASP A 187 7.80 15.23 11.20
CA ASP A 187 7.66 14.41 12.42
C ASP A 187 6.77 13.17 12.21
N LEU A 188 6.83 12.59 11.02
CA LEU A 188 6.26 11.30 10.70
C LEU A 188 7.37 10.29 10.45
N ARG A 189 7.13 9.04 10.80
CA ARG A 189 7.98 7.89 10.46
C ARG A 189 7.20 6.95 9.57
N LEU A 190 7.82 6.54 8.47
CA LEU A 190 7.26 5.59 7.51
C LEU A 190 8.16 4.36 7.44
N ARG A 191 7.54 3.18 7.35
CA ARG A 191 8.22 1.96 6.89
C ARG A 191 7.28 1.16 6.00
N THR A 192 7.83 0.37 5.10
CA THR A 192 7.08 -0.61 4.31
C THR A 192 7.49 -2.02 4.73
N GLU A 193 6.51 -2.88 4.97
CA GLU A 193 6.72 -4.31 5.15
C GLU A 193 6.15 -5.05 3.95
N VAL A 194 6.99 -5.81 3.24
CA VAL A 194 6.60 -6.59 2.06
C VAL A 194 6.81 -8.05 2.36
N HIS A 195 5.71 -8.79 2.50
CA HIS A 195 5.71 -10.25 2.57
C HIS A 195 5.47 -10.83 1.18
N VAL A 196 6.41 -11.67 0.75
CA VAL A 196 6.39 -12.39 -0.53
C VAL A 196 6.17 -13.85 -0.21
N GLY A 197 4.98 -14.36 -0.52
CA GLY A 197 4.58 -15.74 -0.30
C GLY A 197 3.66 -16.24 -1.41
N ARG A 198 2.63 -17.01 -1.05
CA ARG A 198 1.54 -17.36 -1.99
C ARG A 198 0.72 -16.15 -2.43
N HIS A 199 0.67 -15.15 -1.57
CA HIS A 199 0.14 -13.82 -1.83
C HIS A 199 1.26 -12.80 -1.58
N LEU A 200 1.16 -11.64 -2.21
CA LEU A 200 1.97 -10.49 -1.86
C LEU A 200 1.20 -9.67 -0.83
N ARG A 201 1.75 -9.48 0.36
CA ARG A 201 1.19 -8.53 1.32
C ARG A 201 2.15 -7.37 1.51
N GLN A 202 1.68 -6.15 1.32
CA GLN A 202 2.45 -4.92 1.52
C GLN A 202 1.73 -4.03 2.53
N ALA A 203 2.44 -3.59 3.56
CA ALA A 203 1.94 -2.68 4.57
C ALA A 203 2.78 -1.41 4.61
N LEU A 204 2.15 -0.24 4.50
CA LEU A 204 2.75 1.05 4.82
C LEU A 204 2.37 1.40 6.25
N LEU A 205 3.36 1.45 7.14
CA LEU A 205 3.16 1.81 8.54
C LEU A 205 3.64 3.24 8.78
N THR A 206 2.71 4.11 9.14
CA THR A 206 2.96 5.51 9.48
C THR A 206 2.83 5.69 10.98
N THR A 207 3.81 6.32 11.63
CA THR A 207 3.72 6.73 13.05
C THR A 207 3.91 8.23 13.14
N ASN A 208 3.06 8.90 13.91
CA ASN A 208 3.25 10.29 14.28
C ASN A 208 4.23 10.38 15.46
N ALA A 209 5.47 10.78 15.16
CA ALA A 209 6.55 10.93 16.15
C ALA A 209 6.63 12.36 16.71
N GLY A 210 5.76 13.26 16.25
CA GLY A 210 5.70 14.65 16.68
C GLY A 210 4.85 14.88 17.91
N SER A 211 4.71 16.15 18.27
CA SER A 211 3.92 16.61 19.42
C SER A 211 2.53 17.15 19.04
N ALA A 212 2.21 17.23 17.76
CA ALA A 212 0.93 17.72 17.25
C ALA A 212 0.20 16.66 16.38
N PRO A 213 -1.14 16.68 16.32
CA PRO A 213 -1.88 15.83 15.40
C PRO A 213 -1.52 16.09 13.93
N VAL A 214 -1.48 15.04 13.12
CA VAL A 214 -1.22 15.11 11.67
C VAL A 214 -2.37 14.46 10.92
N VAL A 215 -2.79 15.09 9.83
CA VAL A 215 -3.87 14.63 8.97
C VAL A 215 -3.34 14.48 7.56
N PHE A 216 -3.44 13.30 6.98
CA PHE A 216 -2.72 12.99 5.75
C PHE A 216 -3.51 12.06 4.83
N THR A 217 -3.03 11.92 3.60
CA THR A 217 -3.54 10.96 2.61
C THR A 217 -2.39 10.10 2.11
N GLU A 218 -2.70 8.93 1.56
CA GLU A 218 -1.67 7.99 1.11
C GLU A 218 -2.24 7.03 0.08
N ALA A 219 -1.36 6.42 -0.70
CA ALA A 219 -1.75 5.33 -1.60
C ALA A 219 -0.59 4.38 -1.92
N LEU A 220 -0.94 3.14 -2.17
CA LEU A 220 -0.15 2.19 -2.94
C LEU A 220 -0.68 2.20 -4.38
N HIS A 221 0.05 2.87 -5.27
CA HIS A 221 -0.41 3.21 -6.62
C HIS A 221 -0.20 2.05 -7.60
N ASN A 222 -0.82 0.90 -7.35
CA ASN A 222 -0.53 -0.34 -8.08
C ASN A 222 -0.79 -0.23 -9.59
N TYR A 223 0.20 -0.57 -10.41
CA TYR A 223 0.07 -0.75 -11.86
C TYR A 223 -0.06 -2.24 -12.15
N PHE A 224 -1.28 -2.76 -12.22
CA PHE A 224 -1.48 -4.17 -12.55
C PHE A 224 -1.26 -4.42 -14.03
N ARG A 225 -0.44 -5.43 -14.36
CA ARG A 225 -0.25 -5.88 -15.73
C ARG A 225 -1.48 -6.61 -16.23
N VAL A 226 -2.00 -6.14 -17.35
CA VAL A 226 -3.13 -6.76 -18.05
C VAL A 226 -2.75 -7.07 -19.50
N ALA A 227 -3.43 -8.04 -20.13
CA ALA A 227 -3.27 -8.29 -21.56
C ALA A 227 -3.70 -7.07 -22.38
N ASP A 228 -4.87 -6.54 -22.06
CA ASP A 228 -5.49 -5.40 -22.72
C ASP A 228 -6.52 -4.76 -21.81
N VAL A 229 -6.26 -3.53 -21.36
CA VAL A 229 -7.14 -2.78 -20.44
C VAL A 229 -8.56 -2.57 -20.97
N GLU A 230 -8.78 -2.66 -22.29
CA GLU A 230 -10.12 -2.58 -22.86
C GLU A 230 -10.95 -3.86 -22.66
N GLN A 231 -10.30 -4.98 -22.32
CA GLN A 231 -10.93 -6.29 -22.16
C GLN A 231 -11.03 -6.74 -20.69
N VAL A 232 -10.48 -5.97 -19.77
CA VAL A 232 -10.57 -6.26 -18.33
C VAL A 232 -11.77 -5.60 -17.69
N ARG A 233 -12.15 -6.11 -16.53
CA ARG A 233 -13.14 -5.48 -15.65
C ARG A 233 -12.71 -5.54 -14.19
N VAL A 234 -13.18 -4.60 -13.38
CA VAL A 234 -12.96 -4.61 -11.93
C VAL A 234 -14.29 -4.80 -11.21
N GLU A 235 -14.41 -5.95 -10.55
CA GLU A 235 -15.53 -6.30 -9.67
C GLU A 235 -15.33 -5.65 -8.28
N GLY A 236 -16.43 -5.42 -7.55
CA GLY A 236 -16.42 -4.87 -6.18
C GLY A 236 -16.69 -3.36 -6.06
N LEU A 237 -16.85 -2.67 -7.19
CA LEU A 237 -17.14 -1.23 -7.25
C LEU A 237 -18.60 -0.90 -7.62
N ASP A 238 -19.43 -1.88 -7.96
CA ASP A 238 -20.84 -1.66 -8.30
C ASP A 238 -21.59 -0.92 -7.18
N GLY A 239 -22.44 0.02 -7.59
CA GLY A 239 -23.24 0.87 -6.70
C GLY A 239 -22.45 1.91 -5.90
N ARG A 240 -21.11 1.96 -6.01
CA ARG A 240 -20.28 2.94 -5.30
C ARG A 240 -20.33 4.31 -5.99
N THR A 241 -20.24 5.36 -5.19
CA THR A 241 -19.99 6.71 -5.72
C THR A 241 -18.50 6.89 -6.00
N TYR A 242 -18.16 7.51 -7.12
CA TYR A 242 -16.80 7.95 -7.43
C TYR A 242 -16.76 9.44 -7.76
N LEU A 243 -15.61 10.04 -7.49
CA LEU A 243 -15.23 11.39 -7.89
C LEU A 243 -14.37 11.29 -9.15
N ASP A 244 -14.83 11.92 -10.23
CA ASP A 244 -14.17 11.86 -11.53
C ASP A 244 -13.25 13.06 -11.74
N LYS A 245 -11.93 12.85 -11.69
CA LYS A 245 -10.97 13.93 -11.86
C LYS A 245 -10.97 14.52 -13.28
N ASN A 246 -11.40 13.77 -14.30
CA ASN A 246 -11.55 14.29 -15.66
C ASN A 246 -12.77 15.22 -15.81
N ASP A 247 -13.71 15.17 -14.87
CA ASP A 247 -14.91 16.00 -14.77
C ASP A 247 -14.88 16.85 -13.50
N GLY A 248 -13.70 17.37 -13.14
CA GLY A 248 -13.52 18.30 -12.03
C GLY A 248 -13.89 17.74 -10.65
N TYR A 249 -13.68 16.44 -10.43
CA TYR A 249 -14.07 15.69 -9.24
C TYR A 249 -15.59 15.64 -8.97
N ARG A 250 -16.42 15.82 -9.99
CA ARG A 250 -17.86 15.63 -9.83
C ARG A 250 -18.16 14.18 -9.44
N ALA A 251 -19.18 14.02 -8.60
CA ALA A 251 -19.60 12.73 -8.06
C ALA A 251 -20.56 12.02 -9.03
N HIS A 252 -20.32 10.73 -9.26
CA HIS A 252 -21.11 9.86 -10.13
C HIS A 252 -21.27 8.48 -9.49
N ALA A 253 -22.28 7.71 -9.90
CA ALA A 253 -22.48 6.34 -9.44
C ALA A 253 -21.86 5.35 -10.44
N GLN A 254 -21.17 4.34 -9.91
CA GLN A 254 -20.74 3.18 -10.69
C GLN A 254 -21.93 2.23 -10.86
N HIS A 255 -22.10 1.74 -12.08
CA HIS A 255 -23.14 0.78 -12.43
C HIS A 255 -22.48 -0.47 -13.03
N GLY A 256 -22.65 -1.61 -12.38
CA GLY A 256 -21.94 -2.85 -12.69
C GLY A 256 -20.44 -2.78 -12.41
N ASP A 257 -19.73 -3.79 -12.90
CA ASP A 257 -18.26 -3.83 -12.86
C ASP A 257 -17.67 -2.62 -13.57
N TRP A 258 -16.55 -2.11 -13.07
CA TRP A 258 -15.81 -1.08 -13.80
C TRP A 258 -15.22 -1.66 -15.07
N ILE A 259 -15.35 -0.95 -16.18
CA ILE A 259 -14.74 -1.24 -17.48
C ILE A 259 -14.23 0.07 -18.08
N LEU A 260 -13.17 0.02 -18.91
CA LEU A 260 -12.66 1.23 -19.56
C LEU A 260 -13.64 1.79 -20.62
N ALA A 261 -14.46 0.93 -21.22
CA ALA A 261 -15.46 1.29 -22.22
C ALA A 261 -16.78 1.78 -21.61
N ASP A 262 -16.76 2.26 -20.36
CA ASP A 262 -17.92 2.83 -19.69
C ASP A 262 -18.55 3.94 -20.56
N PRO A 263 -19.86 3.85 -20.88
CA PRO A 263 -20.54 4.79 -21.77
C PRO A 263 -20.44 6.26 -21.33
N ARG A 264 -20.27 6.52 -20.02
CA ARG A 264 -20.16 7.89 -19.50
C ARG A 264 -18.80 8.52 -19.83
N ASP A 265 -17.72 7.76 -19.72
CA ASP A 265 -16.37 8.27 -19.97
C ASP A 265 -15.48 7.18 -20.59
N PRO A 266 -15.66 6.88 -21.89
CA PRO A 266 -14.97 5.78 -22.53
C PRO A 266 -13.50 6.09 -22.81
N GLY A 267 -12.64 5.09 -22.65
CA GLY A 267 -11.26 5.10 -23.15
C GLY A 267 -10.23 5.78 -22.25
N ARG A 268 -10.62 6.28 -21.07
CA ARG A 268 -9.72 6.74 -20.00
C ARG A 268 -10.41 6.64 -18.64
N SER A 269 -9.64 6.68 -17.55
CA SER A 269 -10.20 6.71 -16.19
C SER A 269 -9.26 7.44 -15.25
N ASP A 270 -9.82 8.29 -14.38
CA ASP A 270 -9.16 8.86 -13.21
C ASP A 270 -10.22 9.03 -12.11
N ARG A 271 -10.68 7.88 -11.58
CA ARG A 271 -11.84 7.77 -10.68
C ARG A 271 -11.37 7.44 -9.28
N THR A 272 -11.67 8.31 -8.32
CA THR A 272 -11.49 8.03 -6.89
C THR A 272 -12.81 7.57 -6.30
N TYR A 273 -12.84 6.40 -5.67
CA TYR A 273 -14.00 5.82 -4.99
C TYR A 273 -13.80 5.98 -3.48
N PRO A 274 -14.44 6.95 -2.82
CA PRO A 274 -14.44 7.02 -1.36
C PRO A 274 -15.23 5.87 -0.75
N ALA A 275 -14.86 5.44 0.45
CA ALA A 275 -15.53 4.34 1.16
C ALA A 275 -15.73 3.07 0.28
N ALA A 276 -14.71 2.70 -0.50
CA ALA A 276 -14.78 1.69 -1.55
C ALA A 276 -14.83 0.23 -1.05
N GLY A 277 -14.76 0.00 0.26
CA GLY A 277 -15.04 -1.31 0.88
C GLY A 277 -13.87 -2.30 0.88
N GLY A 278 -12.77 -2.01 0.18
CA GLY A 278 -11.48 -2.68 0.36
C GLY A 278 -11.36 -4.09 -0.21
N ARG A 279 -12.26 -4.53 -1.10
CA ARG A 279 -12.15 -5.83 -1.78
C ARG A 279 -12.49 -5.66 -3.25
N TYR A 280 -11.51 -5.90 -4.11
CA TYR A 280 -11.63 -5.71 -5.56
C TYR A 280 -11.07 -6.93 -6.28
N ARG A 281 -11.65 -7.23 -7.44
CA ARG A 281 -11.17 -8.32 -8.30
C ARG A 281 -11.05 -7.83 -9.73
N LEU A 282 -9.81 -7.72 -10.21
CA LEU A 282 -9.48 -7.38 -11.59
C LEU A 282 -9.46 -8.66 -12.41
N VAL A 283 -10.45 -8.83 -13.28
CA VAL A 283 -10.59 -9.99 -14.16
C VAL A 283 -9.98 -9.69 -15.52
N ASP A 284 -9.01 -10.51 -15.93
CA ASP A 284 -8.30 -10.40 -17.20
C ASP A 284 -8.41 -11.70 -18.01
N PRO A 285 -9.40 -11.79 -18.93
CA PRO A 285 -9.56 -12.94 -19.81
C PRO A 285 -8.37 -13.18 -20.73
N GLY A 286 -7.66 -12.12 -21.15
CA GLY A 286 -6.54 -12.22 -22.08
C GLY A 286 -5.31 -12.88 -21.46
N LEU A 287 -5.13 -12.73 -20.14
CA LEU A 287 -4.11 -13.47 -19.36
C LEU A 287 -4.67 -14.71 -18.66
N GLY A 288 -5.96 -15.03 -18.81
CA GLY A 288 -6.61 -16.17 -18.17
C GLY A 288 -6.53 -16.15 -16.64
N ARG A 289 -6.56 -14.96 -16.03
CA ARG A 289 -6.39 -14.79 -14.57
C ARG A 289 -7.28 -13.68 -13.99
N ALA A 290 -7.51 -13.76 -12.68
CA ALA A 290 -8.01 -12.66 -11.87
C ALA A 290 -6.97 -12.27 -10.82
N ILE A 291 -6.83 -10.97 -10.57
CA ILE A 291 -6.06 -10.41 -9.46
C ILE A 291 -7.04 -9.98 -8.38
N GLU A 292 -6.93 -10.57 -7.20
CA GLU A 292 -7.71 -10.21 -6.01
C GLU A 292 -6.90 -9.23 -5.17
N LEU A 293 -7.49 -8.08 -4.85
CA LEU A 293 -6.91 -7.04 -4.02
C LEU A 293 -7.78 -6.84 -2.78
N GLN A 294 -7.22 -7.13 -1.61
CA GLN A 294 -7.83 -6.87 -0.31
C GLN A 294 -7.07 -5.75 0.38
N VAL A 295 -7.79 -4.80 0.96
CA VAL A 295 -7.23 -3.58 1.57
C VAL A 295 -7.74 -3.43 2.99
N GLU A 296 -6.82 -3.19 3.92
CA GLU A 296 -7.09 -2.87 5.32
C GLU A 296 -6.45 -1.52 5.67
N GLY A 297 -7.13 -0.73 6.50
CA GLY A 297 -6.71 0.64 6.83
C GLY A 297 -6.79 1.65 5.67
N GLY A 298 -6.95 1.20 4.43
CA GLY A 298 -7.38 2.03 3.30
C GLY A 298 -8.89 2.11 3.22
N ARG A 299 -9.42 3.30 2.93
CA ARG A 299 -10.86 3.54 2.78
C ARG A 299 -11.29 3.85 1.36
N SER A 300 -10.36 4.23 0.49
CA SER A 300 -10.62 4.58 -0.90
C SER A 300 -10.00 3.57 -1.86
N ALA A 301 -10.56 3.52 -3.07
CA ALA A 301 -9.89 2.96 -4.23
C ALA A 301 -9.68 4.06 -5.28
N VAL A 302 -8.62 3.97 -6.06
CA VAL A 302 -8.46 4.77 -7.27
C VAL A 302 -8.32 3.82 -8.45
N VAL A 303 -9.11 4.06 -9.51
CA VAL A 303 -9.01 3.32 -10.75
C VAL A 303 -8.57 4.25 -11.87
N TRP A 304 -7.35 4.06 -12.35
CA TRP A 304 -6.71 4.96 -13.30
C TRP A 304 -6.13 4.24 -14.51
N ASN A 305 -6.43 4.77 -15.68
CA ASN A 305 -5.71 4.51 -16.92
C ASN A 305 -5.73 5.80 -17.75
N PRO A 306 -4.57 6.27 -18.26
CA PRO A 306 -4.49 7.54 -18.96
C PRO A 306 -5.27 7.57 -20.28
N GLY A 307 -5.57 6.41 -20.87
CA GLY A 307 -6.10 6.32 -22.21
C GLY A 307 -5.09 6.75 -23.28
N ALA A 308 -5.43 6.48 -24.54
CA ALA A 308 -4.52 6.72 -25.67
C ALA A 308 -4.03 8.18 -25.76
N GLN A 309 -4.96 9.15 -25.62
CA GLN A 309 -4.64 10.56 -25.86
C GLN A 309 -3.70 11.17 -24.81
N ALA A 310 -3.91 10.87 -23.53
CA ALA A 310 -3.02 11.36 -22.48
C ALA A 310 -1.70 10.59 -22.49
N ALA A 311 -1.73 9.27 -22.70
CA ALA A 311 -0.54 8.44 -22.77
C ALA A 311 0.42 8.85 -23.88
N ALA A 312 -0.09 9.28 -25.04
CA ALA A 312 0.73 9.79 -26.15
C ALA A 312 1.60 11.00 -25.76
N LYS A 313 1.26 11.71 -24.68
CA LYS A 313 2.02 12.85 -24.12
C LYS A 313 2.89 12.47 -22.93
N MET A 314 2.79 11.22 -22.45
CA MET A 314 3.58 10.69 -21.35
C MET A 314 4.76 9.91 -21.93
N ALA A 315 5.95 10.53 -21.93
CA ALA A 315 7.17 9.92 -22.46
C ALA A 315 7.51 8.57 -21.81
N ASP A 316 7.11 8.39 -20.56
CA ASP A 316 7.32 7.18 -19.77
C ASP A 316 6.17 6.15 -19.88
N VAL A 317 5.17 6.36 -20.75
CA VAL A 317 4.06 5.41 -21.00
C VAL A 317 3.83 5.18 -22.49
N GLY A 318 3.55 6.24 -23.24
CA GLY A 318 3.36 6.20 -24.69
C GLY A 318 2.42 5.07 -25.17
N PRO A 319 2.86 4.21 -26.11
CA PRO A 319 2.02 3.16 -26.69
C PRO A 319 1.64 2.03 -25.71
N HIS A 320 2.23 1.98 -24.52
CA HIS A 320 2.05 0.88 -23.56
C HIS A 320 0.82 1.05 -22.65
N TRP A 321 0.01 2.09 -22.83
CA TRP A 321 -1.15 2.40 -21.98
C TRP A 321 -2.17 1.26 -21.87
N ARG A 322 -2.23 0.36 -22.87
CA ARG A 322 -3.15 -0.78 -22.86
C ARG A 322 -2.70 -1.93 -21.94
N GLN A 323 -1.43 -1.95 -21.55
CA GLN A 323 -0.79 -3.08 -20.88
C GLN A 323 -0.95 -3.04 -19.36
N PHE A 324 -1.61 -2.00 -18.83
CA PHE A 324 -1.83 -1.86 -17.40
C PHE A 324 -3.17 -1.22 -17.05
N LEU A 325 -3.60 -1.50 -15.83
CA LEU A 325 -4.64 -0.74 -15.14
C LEU A 325 -4.15 -0.44 -13.73
N CYS A 326 -4.33 0.81 -13.28
CA CYS A 326 -4.12 1.11 -11.88
C CYS A 326 -5.38 0.84 -11.07
N VAL A 327 -5.25 0.01 -10.04
CA VAL A 327 -6.26 -0.19 -8.98
C VAL A 327 -5.54 -0.02 -7.65
N GLU A 328 -5.70 1.15 -7.06
CA GLU A 328 -4.85 1.63 -5.97
C GLU A 328 -5.54 1.44 -4.62
N ALA A 329 -4.79 0.94 -3.64
CA ALA A 329 -5.20 0.95 -2.24
C ALA A 329 -4.88 2.32 -1.66
N ALA A 330 -5.87 3.05 -1.14
CA ALA A 330 -5.66 4.45 -0.77
C ALA A 330 -6.49 4.93 0.43
N ASN A 331 -6.04 6.04 0.99
CA ASN A 331 -6.83 7.00 1.75
C ASN A 331 -6.74 8.33 1.00
N ALA A 332 -7.77 8.67 0.22
CA ALA A 332 -7.76 9.80 -0.72
C ALA A 332 -9.11 10.52 -0.76
N GLY A 333 -9.11 11.75 -1.27
CA GLY A 333 -10.30 12.60 -1.29
C GLY A 333 -10.84 12.82 0.13
N PRO A 334 -12.12 12.55 0.42
CA PRO A 334 -12.69 12.77 1.75
C PRO A 334 -12.21 11.75 2.80
N ASP A 335 -11.56 10.66 2.41
CA ASP A 335 -11.05 9.64 3.33
C ASP A 335 -9.64 10.01 3.85
N LEU A 336 -9.59 10.92 4.83
CA LEU A 336 -8.35 11.35 5.48
C LEU A 336 -7.95 10.40 6.61
N VAL A 337 -6.64 10.25 6.84
CA VAL A 337 -6.08 9.62 8.04
C VAL A 337 -5.68 10.70 9.03
N ALA A 338 -6.13 10.59 10.28
CA ALA A 338 -5.74 11.49 11.36
C ALA A 338 -4.99 10.72 12.46
N LEU A 339 -3.80 11.18 12.82
CA LEU A 339 -2.96 10.60 13.86
C LEU A 339 -2.65 11.63 14.94
N ALA A 340 -3.06 11.37 16.17
CA ALA A 340 -2.56 12.08 17.34
C ALA A 340 -1.07 11.73 17.60
N PRO A 341 -0.36 12.52 18.41
CA PRO A 341 1.01 12.21 18.85
C PRO A 341 1.15 10.77 19.36
N GLY A 342 2.17 10.06 18.87
CA GLY A 342 2.45 8.66 19.24
C GLY A 342 1.52 7.62 18.62
N GLN A 343 0.46 8.01 17.90
CA GLN A 343 -0.40 7.06 17.20
C GLN A 343 0.23 6.58 15.89
N ALA A 344 -0.21 5.40 15.46
CA ALA A 344 0.20 4.78 14.21
C ALA A 344 -1.01 4.36 13.38
N HIS A 345 -0.79 4.32 12.07
CA HIS A 345 -1.73 3.86 11.07
C HIS A 345 -1.03 2.88 10.13
N ALA A 346 -1.78 1.91 9.60
CA ALA A 346 -1.28 0.98 8.60
C ALA A 346 -2.24 0.91 7.41
N LEU A 347 -1.74 1.25 6.22
CA LEU A 347 -2.39 0.90 4.95
C LEU A 347 -1.81 -0.43 4.48
N VAL A 348 -2.64 -1.45 4.42
CA VAL A 348 -2.25 -2.80 4.03
C VAL A 348 -2.97 -3.19 2.76
N GLN A 349 -2.23 -3.76 1.81
CA GLN A 349 -2.80 -4.50 0.70
C GLN A 349 -2.34 -5.95 0.70
N THR A 350 -3.24 -6.85 0.33
CA THR A 350 -2.96 -8.25 0.04
C THR A 350 -3.40 -8.56 -1.38
N ILE A 351 -2.48 -9.07 -2.19
CA ILE A 351 -2.67 -9.35 -3.60
C ILE A 351 -2.50 -10.85 -3.84
N ALA A 352 -3.54 -11.47 -4.39
CA ALA A 352 -3.55 -12.87 -4.82
C ALA A 352 -3.90 -12.98 -6.30
N VAL A 353 -3.45 -14.05 -6.94
CA VAL A 353 -3.74 -14.34 -8.35
C VAL A 353 -4.47 -15.67 -8.44
N GLN A 354 -5.62 -15.67 -9.11
CA GLN A 354 -6.43 -16.87 -9.35
C GLN A 354 -6.51 -17.14 -10.86
N PRO A 355 -6.54 -18.40 -11.32
CA PRO A 355 -6.94 -18.72 -12.69
C PRO A 355 -8.42 -18.34 -12.92
N LEU A 356 -8.80 -18.09 -14.19
CA LEU A 356 -10.19 -17.89 -14.59
C LEU A 356 -10.94 -19.18 -14.92
#